data_AF-A0A517SGH5-F1
#
_entry.id   AF-A0A517SGH5-F1
#
_cell.length_a   1.000
_cell.length_b   1.000
_cell.length_c   1.000
_cell.angle_alpha   90.00
_cell.angle_beta   90.00
_cell.angle_gamma   90.00
#
_symmetry.space_group_name_H-M   'P 1'
#
loop_
_entity.id
_entity.type
_entity.pdbx_description
1 polymer ?
#
loop_
_entity_poly.entity_id
_entity_poly.type
_entity_poly.pdbx_seq_one_letter_code
_entity_poly.pdbx_strand_id
1 'polypeptide(L)' 'MNNWLAIAAAVFAFGACATWFLSSRPILFTRLFVSYEERMVVRREILEDRSFGRRLKWIGFVQFLIGLGCVAAAVLIKK' A
#
# COMPACT_ATOMS: atom_id res chain seq x y z
N MET A 1 -1.99 25.51 -6.54
CA MET A 1 -1.12 24.63 -5.72
C MET A 1 -1.92 23.61 -4.90
N ASN A 2 -3.04 23.97 -4.27
CA ASN A 2 -3.84 23.05 -3.42
C ASN A 2 -4.39 21.80 -4.13
N ASN A 3 -4.74 21.89 -5.41
CA ASN A 3 -5.28 20.74 -6.16
C ASN A 3 -4.24 19.61 -6.32
N TRP A 4 -2.96 19.94 -6.47
CA TRP A 4 -1.89 18.94 -6.61
C TRP A 4 -1.64 18.17 -5.31
N LEU A 5 -1.71 18.86 -4.16
CA LEU A 5 -1.60 18.22 -2.84
C LEU A 5 -2.80 17.30 -2.55
N ALA A 6 -4.00 17.71 -2.96
CA ALA A 6 -5.19 16.88 -2.83
C ALA A 6 -5.12 15.62 -3.73
N ILE A 7 -4.61 15.76 -4.95
CA ILE A 7 -4.38 14.62 -5.85
C ILE A 7 -3.33 13.68 -5.26
N ALA A 8 -2.20 14.21 -4.75
CA ALA A 8 -1.18 13.39 -4.10
C ALA A 8 -1.75 12.62 -2.91
N ALA A 9 -2.53 13.29 -2.03
CA ALA A 9 -3.19 12.65 -0.91
C ALA A 9 -4.13 11.51 -1.35
N ALA A 10 -4.90 11.71 -2.42
CA ALA A 10 -5.78 10.69 -2.97
C ALA A 10 -5.00 9.48 -3.52
N VAL A 11 -3.87 9.72 -4.21
CA VAL A 11 -2.99 8.64 -4.71
C VAL A 11 -2.41 7.83 -3.56
N PHE A 12 -1.91 8.49 -2.51
CA PHE A 12 -1.37 7.81 -1.33
C PHE A 12 -2.44 7.04 -0.55
N ALA A 13 -3.66 7.59 -0.41
CA ALA A 13 -4.77 6.91 0.23
C ALA A 13 -5.24 5.68 -0.57
N PHE A 14 -5.31 5.80 -1.90
CA PHE A 14 -5.62 4.67 -2.78
C PHE A 14 -4.55 3.58 -2.72
N GLY A 15 -3.28 3.97 -2.76
CA GLY A 15 -2.13 3.06 -2.59
C GLY A 15 -2.18 2.33 -1.24
N ALA A 16 -2.46 3.04 -0.15
CA ALA A 16 -2.60 2.45 1.18
C ALA A 16 -3.73 1.40 1.22
N CYS A 17 -4.87 1.72 0.60
CA CYS A 17 -6.02 0.82 0.52
C CYS A 17 -5.70 -0.44 -0.30
N ALA A 18 -5.05 -0.28 -1.47
CA ALA A 18 -4.60 -1.39 -2.30
C ALA A 18 -3.60 -2.28 -1.55
N THR A 19 -2.64 -1.69 -0.85
CA THR A 19 -1.62 -2.40 -0.08
C THR A 19 -2.24 -3.19 1.07
N TRP A 20 -3.21 -2.62 1.80
CA TRP A 20 -3.95 -3.34 2.84
C TRP A 20 -4.81 -4.47 2.29
N PHE A 21 -5.49 -4.25 1.16
CA PHE A 21 -6.26 -5.28 0.47
C PHE A 21 -5.37 -6.45 0.05
N LEU A 22 -4.20 -6.17 -0.54
CA LEU A 22 -3.22 -7.18 -0.94
C LEU A 22 -2.61 -7.89 0.28
N SER A 23 -2.38 -7.19 1.40
CA SER A 23 -1.93 -7.81 2.65
C SER A 23 -2.95 -8.81 3.21
N SER A 24 -4.24 -8.54 2.99
CA SER A 24 -5.35 -9.38 3.43
C SER A 24 -5.55 -10.59 2.52
N ARG A 25 -5.11 -10.49 1.27
CA ARG A 25 -5.22 -11.53 0.24
C ARG A 25 -3.86 -11.80 -0.43
N PRO A 26 -2.89 -12.39 0.30
CA PRO A 26 -1.54 -12.64 -0.24
C PRO A 26 -1.54 -13.58 -1.46
N ILE A 27 -2.57 -14.43 -1.60
CA ILE A 27 -2.78 -15.28 -2.78
C ILE A 27 -3.07 -14.45 -4.05
N LEU A 28 -3.77 -13.31 -3.91
CA LEU A 28 -4.04 -12.40 -5.02
C LEU A 28 -2.79 -11.59 -5.39
N PHE A 29 -2.01 -11.17 -4.41
CA PHE A 29 -0.72 -10.50 -4.61
C PHE A 29 0.24 -11.38 -5.42
N THR A 30 0.44 -12.63 -5.00
CA THR A 30 1.28 -13.60 -5.72
C THR A 30 0.76 -13.89 -7.13
N ARG A 31 -0.56 -13.81 -7.37
CA ARG A 31 -1.09 -13.96 -8.73
C ARG A 31 -0.82 -12.75 -9.63
N LEU A 32 -0.84 -11.54 -9.09
CA LEU A 32 -0.70 -10.31 -9.88
C LEU A 32 0.77 -9.98 -10.20
N PHE A 33 1.68 -10.26 -9.26
CA PHE A 33 3.08 -9.81 -9.36
C PHE A 33 4.10 -10.92 -9.63
N VAL A 34 3.69 -12.20 -9.59
CA VAL A 34 4.61 -13.34 -9.75
C VAL A 34 4.19 -14.21 -10.94
N SER A 35 5.16 -14.51 -11.80
CA SER A 35 4.98 -15.37 -12.98
C SER A 35 4.55 -16.78 -12.58
N TYR A 36 3.83 -17.48 -13.46
CA TYR A 36 3.21 -18.77 -13.14
C TYR A 36 4.23 -19.83 -12.69
N GLU A 37 5.45 -19.78 -13.23
CA GLU A 37 6.55 -20.69 -12.88
C GLU A 37 7.10 -20.43 -11.46
N GLU A 38 7.17 -19.18 -11.03
CA GLU A 38 7.73 -18.80 -9.73
C GLU A 38 6.71 -18.90 -8.58
N ARG A 39 5.41 -19.01 -8.90
CA ARG A 39 4.33 -19.04 -7.90
C ARG A 39 4.45 -20.18 -6.90
N MET A 40 4.98 -21.35 -7.28
CA MET A 40 5.10 -22.46 -6.32
C MET A 40 6.17 -22.21 -5.25
N VAL A 41 7.30 -21.61 -5.63
CA VAL A 41 8.42 -21.31 -4.72
C VAL A 41 8.03 -20.14 -3.81
N VAL A 42 7.58 -19.04 -4.42
CA VAL A 42 7.24 -17.80 -3.72
C VAL A 42 6.03 -17.98 -2.80
N ARG A 43 5.07 -18.84 -3.15
CA ARG A 43 3.91 -19.12 -2.28
C ARG A 43 4.31 -19.82 -1.00
N ARG A 44 5.34 -20.69 -0.99
CA ARG A 44 5.84 -21.29 0.26
C ARG A 44 6.49 -20.23 1.13
N GLU A 45 7.44 -19.46 0.58
CA GLU A 45 8.12 -18.40 1.32
C GLU A 45 7.12 -17.38 1.90
N ILE A 46 6.15 -16.92 1.11
CA ILE A 46 5.19 -15.91 1.57
C ILE A 46 4.15 -16.46 2.56
N LEU A 47 3.74 -17.74 2.45
CA LEU A 47 2.79 -18.34 3.40
C LEU A 47 3.46 -18.71 4.73
N GLU A 48 4.73 -19.10 4.67
CA GLU A 48 5.50 -19.51 5.85
C GLU A 48 6.02 -18.28 6.61
N ASP A 49 6.34 -17.20 5.89
CA ASP A 49 6.87 -15.98 6.46
C ASP A 49 5.75 -15.01 6.91
N ARG A 50 5.29 -15.17 8.16
CA ARG A 50 4.34 -14.24 8.82
C ARG A 50 4.82 -12.78 8.82
N SER A 51 6.09 -12.52 8.54
CA SER A 51 6.63 -11.16 8.46
C SER A 51 6.17 -10.41 7.21
N PHE A 52 5.89 -11.10 6.10
CA PHE A 52 5.55 -10.49 4.81
C PHE A 52 4.25 -9.67 4.89
N GLY A 53 3.17 -10.27 5.40
CA GLY A 53 1.90 -9.57 5.61
C GLY A 53 2.03 -8.39 6.58
N ARG A 54 2.90 -8.51 7.59
CA ARG A 54 3.17 -7.44 8.57
C ARG A 54 3.92 -6.27 7.92
N ARG A 55 4.91 -6.54 7.06
CA ARG A 55 5.63 -5.53 6.27
C ARG A 55 4.70 -4.81 5.30
N LEU A 56 3.84 -5.53 4.57
CA LEU A 56 2.82 -4.94 3.70
C LEU A 56 1.86 -4.02 4.47
N LYS A 57 1.39 -4.44 5.65
CA LYS A 57 0.56 -3.60 6.51
C LYS A 57 1.29 -2.32 6.94
N TRP A 58 2.58 -2.43 7.27
CA TRP A 58 3.43 -1.28 7.58
C TRP A 58 3.59 -0.34 6.40
N ILE A 59 3.82 -0.85 5.19
CA ILE A 59 3.92 -0.03 3.97
C ILE A 59 2.61 0.72 3.72
N GLY A 60 1.47 0.03 3.81
CA GLY A 60 0.15 0.66 3.66
C GLY A 60 -0.11 1.72 4.73
N PHE A 61 0.32 1.48 5.97
CA PHE A 61 0.22 2.45 7.06
C PHE A 61 1.07 3.70 6.80
N VAL A 62 2.31 3.53 6.33
CA VAL A 62 3.17 4.66 5.95
C VAL A 62 2.56 5.47 4.81
N GLN A 63 2.04 4.81 3.77
CA GLN A 63 1.33 5.49 2.67
C GLN A 63 0.13 6.30 3.17
N PHE A 64 -0.64 5.75 4.11
CA PHE A 64 -1.77 6.46 4.71
C PHE A 64 -1.31 7.72 5.48
N LEU A 65 -0.25 7.62 6.30
CA LEU A 65 0.29 8.77 7.03
C LEU A 65 0.79 9.88 6.09
N ILE A 66 1.46 9.52 4.99
CA ILE A 66 1.91 10.48 3.98
C ILE A 66 0.71 11.22 3.37
N GLY A 67 -0.33 10.47 2.98
CA GLY A 67 -1.55 11.07 2.43
C GLY A 67 -2.22 12.04 3.40
N LEU A 68 -2.28 11.68 4.69
CA LEU A 68 -2.83 12.52 5.75
C LEU A 68 -1.99 13.79 5.97
N GLY A 69 -0.66 13.68 5.90
CA GLY A 69 0.26 14.82 5.91
C GLY A 69 0.05 15.77 4.73
N CYS A 70 -0.20 15.25 3.52
CA CYS A 70 -0.53 16.06 2.34
C CYS A 70 -1.85 16.84 2.53
N VAL A 71 -2.87 16.23 3.14
CA VAL A 71 -4.13 16.92 3.46
C VAL A 71 -3.90 18.02 4.49
N ALA A 72 -3.17 17.73 5.57
CA ALA A 72 -2.87 18.70 6.61
C ALA A 72 -2.10 19.92 6.05
N ALA A 73 -1.11 19.69 5.19
CA ALA A 73 -0.38 20.75 4.49
C ALA A 73 -1.31 21.58 3.59
N ALA A 74 -2.21 20.93 2.83
CA ALA A 74 -3.17 21.64 1.97
C ALA A 74 -4.16 22.51 2.77
N VAL A 75 -4.55 22.08 3.98
CA VAL A 75 -5.42 22.85 4.87
C VAL A 75 -4.68 24.04 5.47
N LEU A 76 -3.43 23.87 5.92
CA LEU A 76 -2.61 24.94 6.47
C LEU A 76 -2.29 26.04 5.45
N ILE A 77 -2.04 25.68 4.19
CA ILE A 77 -1.78 26.64 3.10
C ILE A 77 -3.03 27.44 2.71
N LYS A 78 -4.23 26.91 3.00
CA LYS A 78 -5.50 27.60 2.70
C LYS A 78 -5.88 28.67 3.73
N LYS A 79 -5.20 28.72 4.86
CA LYS A 79 -5.50 29.59 6.00
C LYS A 79 -4.54 30.78 6.03
#